data_AF-A0A926BIH2-F1
#
_entry.id   AF-A0A926BIH2-F1
#
_cell.length_a   1.000
_cell.length_b   1.000
_cell.length_c   1.000
_cell.angle_alpha   90.00
_cell.angle_beta   90.00
_cell.angle_gamma   90.00
#
_symmetry.space_group_name_H-M   'P 1'
#
loop_
_entity.id
_entity.type
_entity.pdbx_description
1 polymer ?
#
loop_
_entity_poly.entity_id
_entity_poly.type
_entity_poly.pdbx_seq_one_letter_code
_entity_poly.pdbx_strand_id
1 'polypeptide(L)'
;MKKYATIILSLVTLGIVNTPVLAQTKTAGTLPAAVRFAKAGETWGQIVADRKALAKAITEKRLADVHDLAFSLRDGVVTLPYKSGDLTAAKKAALQKQVALLAECVEQLHVSADAKDSLKTVAAFARLTKTVDAIAVLYPANALPSGEVRPLSAADKALFLIPGGVYTKADIKANGNTSPYVKFAGYIPSHDALVKSGEPVCPISETRPDPALRWMVRGKEYTFCCPPCIAEFVQKAKKTPGAIKSPEAYRKP
;
A
#
# COMPACT_ATOMS: atom_id res chain seq x y z
N MET A 1 -64.62 28.83 63.79
CA MET A 1 -63.56 27.86 63.44
C MET A 1 -63.61 27.61 61.94
N LYS A 2 -62.69 28.19 61.16
CA LYS A 2 -62.57 27.95 59.71
C LYS A 2 -61.10 27.66 59.42
N LYS A 3 -60.79 26.44 58.99
CA LYS A 3 -59.46 26.03 58.52
C LYS A 3 -59.45 26.13 56.99
N TYR A 4 -58.56 26.95 56.45
CA TYR A 4 -58.33 27.07 55.01
C TYR A 4 -57.30 26.04 54.55
N ALA A 5 -57.60 25.42 53.41
CA ALA A 5 -56.75 24.47 52.71
C ALA A 5 -55.65 25.18 51.92
N THR A 6 -54.42 24.67 52.01
CA THR A 6 -53.25 25.13 51.24
C THR A 6 -53.22 24.42 49.89
N ILE A 7 -53.25 25.18 48.80
CA ILE A 7 -53.07 24.71 47.42
C ILE A 7 -51.57 24.79 47.08
N ILE A 8 -50.97 23.67 46.68
CA ILE A 8 -49.60 23.62 46.17
C ILE A 8 -49.64 23.72 44.64
N LEU A 9 -49.06 24.80 44.12
CA LEU A 9 -48.90 25.09 42.69
C LEU A 9 -47.63 24.39 42.18
N SER A 10 -47.76 23.42 41.29
CA SER A 10 -46.61 22.76 40.64
C SER A 10 -46.28 23.47 39.32
N LEU A 11 -45.06 24.03 39.24
CA LEU A 11 -44.48 24.55 38.00
C LEU A 11 -44.04 23.39 37.09
N VAL A 12 -44.55 23.35 35.87
CA VAL A 12 -44.08 22.49 34.79
C VAL A 12 -43.07 23.27 33.95
N THR A 13 -41.80 22.88 33.99
CA THR A 13 -40.74 23.39 33.11
C THR A 13 -40.69 22.57 31.83
N LEU A 14 -41.02 23.19 30.68
CA LEU A 14 -40.77 22.61 29.36
C LEU A 14 -39.27 22.66 29.05
N GLY A 15 -38.62 21.49 28.99
CA GLY A 15 -37.27 21.32 28.48
C GLY A 15 -37.26 21.28 26.96
N ILE A 16 -36.63 22.28 26.32
CA ILE A 16 -36.32 22.28 24.89
C ILE A 16 -35.13 21.35 24.66
N VAL A 17 -35.36 20.19 24.03
CA VAL A 17 -34.30 19.29 23.59
C VAL A 17 -33.67 19.82 22.31
N ASN A 18 -32.48 20.41 22.44
CA ASN A 18 -31.67 20.87 21.32
C ASN A 18 -30.97 19.65 20.70
N THR A 19 -31.52 19.09 19.61
CA THR A 19 -30.85 18.02 18.86
C THR A 19 -29.70 18.61 18.04
N PRO A 20 -28.45 18.17 18.20
CA PRO A 20 -27.37 18.61 17.33
C PRO A 20 -27.57 18.05 15.93
N VAL A 21 -27.77 18.94 14.96
CA VAL A 21 -27.65 18.62 13.54
C VAL A 21 -26.21 18.21 13.28
N LEU A 22 -26.00 16.91 13.04
CA LEU A 22 -24.73 16.40 12.52
C LEU A 22 -24.54 16.93 11.10
N ALA A 23 -23.77 18.01 10.98
CA ALA A 23 -23.23 18.46 9.71
C ALA A 23 -22.36 17.32 9.12
N GLN A 24 -22.91 16.58 8.16
CA GLN A 24 -22.13 15.68 7.33
C GLN A 24 -21.23 16.51 6.43
N THR A 25 -19.99 16.70 6.84
CA THR A 25 -18.94 17.23 5.97
C THR A 25 -18.70 16.24 4.84
N LYS A 26 -19.27 16.57 3.67
CA LYS A 26 -19.04 15.89 2.40
C LYS A 26 -17.57 16.10 2.00
N THR A 27 -16.69 15.26 2.52
CA THR A 27 -15.28 15.23 2.11
C THR A 27 -15.21 14.64 0.71
N ALA A 28 -14.95 15.48 -0.29
CA ALA A 28 -14.54 15.02 -1.61
C ALA A 28 -13.35 14.07 -1.44
N GLY A 29 -13.54 12.81 -1.84
CA GLY A 29 -12.63 11.72 -1.51
C GLY A 29 -11.25 11.94 -2.11
N THR A 30 -10.23 12.13 -1.26
CA THR A 30 -8.84 12.06 -1.69
C THR A 30 -8.55 10.65 -2.18
N LEU A 31 -7.96 10.51 -3.38
CA LEU A 31 -7.57 9.21 -3.92
C LEU A 31 -6.70 8.42 -2.92
N PRO A 32 -6.78 7.08 -2.89
CA PRO A 32 -5.92 6.27 -2.05
C PRO A 32 -4.43 6.53 -2.32
N ALA A 33 -3.59 6.47 -1.28
CA ALA A 33 -2.15 6.74 -1.41
C ALA A 33 -1.48 5.85 -2.48
N ALA A 34 -1.85 4.58 -2.56
CA ALA A 34 -1.33 3.67 -3.59
C ALA A 34 -1.58 4.17 -5.02
N VAL A 35 -2.76 4.77 -5.26
CA VAL A 35 -3.12 5.33 -6.58
C VAL A 35 -2.33 6.62 -6.84
N ARG A 36 -2.28 7.50 -5.84
CA ARG A 36 -1.57 8.78 -5.91
C ARG A 36 -0.06 8.64 -6.16
N PHE A 37 0.53 7.56 -5.64
CA PHE A 37 1.95 7.27 -5.74
C PHE A 37 2.26 6.09 -6.65
N ALA A 38 1.35 5.67 -7.54
CA ALA A 38 1.52 4.47 -8.37
C ALA A 38 2.86 4.45 -9.14
N LYS A 39 3.23 5.57 -9.79
CA LYS A 39 4.50 5.71 -10.51
C LYS A 39 5.73 5.59 -9.60
N ALA A 40 5.67 6.16 -8.40
CA ALA A 40 6.75 6.02 -7.41
C ALA A 40 6.81 4.58 -6.89
N GLY A 41 5.65 3.94 -6.71
CA GLY A 41 5.53 2.55 -6.30
C GLY A 41 6.17 1.58 -7.28
N GLU A 42 5.98 1.76 -8.59
CA GLU A 42 6.63 0.96 -9.63
C GLU A 42 8.16 1.04 -9.54
N THR A 43 8.71 2.26 -9.54
CA THR A 43 10.15 2.49 -9.37
C THR A 43 10.66 1.91 -8.06
N TRP A 44 9.90 2.03 -6.98
CA TRP A 44 10.26 1.49 -5.69
C TRP A 44 10.30 -0.04 -5.66
N GLY A 45 9.44 -0.71 -6.43
CA GLY A 45 9.52 -2.15 -6.63
C GLY A 45 10.90 -2.57 -7.16
N GLN A 46 11.43 -1.86 -8.17
CA GLN A 46 12.77 -2.10 -8.70
C GLN A 46 13.86 -1.81 -7.65
N ILE A 47 13.76 -0.70 -6.92
CA ILE A 47 14.72 -0.35 -5.85
C ILE A 47 14.83 -1.49 -4.81
N VAL A 48 13.70 -2.08 -4.40
CA VAL A 48 13.73 -3.18 -3.44
C VAL A 48 14.33 -4.45 -4.05
N ALA A 49 14.03 -4.74 -5.33
CA ALA A 49 14.62 -5.87 -6.04
C ALA A 49 16.15 -5.74 -6.15
N ASP A 50 16.64 -4.56 -6.56
CA ASP A 50 18.06 -4.25 -6.68
C ASP A 50 18.76 -4.32 -5.32
N ARG A 51 18.11 -3.81 -4.26
CA ARG A 51 18.63 -3.89 -2.89
C ARG A 51 18.83 -5.34 -2.45
N LYS A 52 17.87 -6.22 -2.76
CA LYS A 52 17.95 -7.65 -2.46
C LYS A 52 19.05 -8.35 -3.28
N ALA A 53 19.14 -8.04 -4.57
CA ALA A 53 20.18 -8.58 -5.44
C ALA A 53 21.57 -8.14 -4.97
N LEU A 54 21.72 -6.89 -4.54
CA LEU A 54 22.95 -6.33 -3.99
C LEU A 54 23.34 -7.02 -2.68
N ALA A 55 22.40 -7.21 -1.74
CA ALA A 55 22.64 -7.97 -0.51
C ALA A 55 23.15 -9.39 -0.80
N LYS A 56 22.55 -10.06 -1.79
CA LYS A 56 22.96 -11.40 -2.23
C LYS A 56 24.36 -11.39 -2.83
N ALA A 57 24.69 -10.43 -3.70
CA ALA A 57 26.02 -10.31 -4.30
C ALA A 57 27.11 -10.11 -3.24
N ILE A 58 26.88 -9.25 -2.24
CA ILE A 58 27.81 -9.02 -1.14
C ILE A 58 27.99 -10.28 -0.29
N THR A 59 26.90 -10.96 0.06
CA THR A 59 26.94 -12.20 0.86
C THR A 59 27.70 -13.32 0.15
N GLU A 60 27.50 -13.44 -1.17
CA GLU A 60 28.16 -14.41 -2.04
C GLU A 60 29.56 -13.97 -2.49
N LYS A 61 30.04 -12.81 -2.01
CA LYS A 61 31.33 -12.21 -2.39
C LYS A 61 31.50 -12.00 -3.90
N ARG A 62 30.40 -11.82 -4.63
CA ARG A 62 30.38 -11.44 -6.06
C ARG A 62 30.62 -9.93 -6.20
N LEU A 63 31.81 -9.48 -5.80
CA LEU A 63 32.13 -8.05 -5.73
C LEU A 63 32.12 -7.33 -7.09
N ALA A 64 32.33 -8.07 -8.18
CA ALA A 64 32.19 -7.51 -9.53
C ALA A 64 30.76 -7.04 -9.84
N ASP A 65 29.75 -7.76 -9.33
CA ASP A 65 28.34 -7.45 -9.58
C ASP A 65 27.82 -6.32 -8.68
N VAL A 66 28.58 -5.97 -7.62
CA VAL A 66 28.21 -4.95 -6.63
C VAL A 66 28.12 -3.57 -7.27
N HIS A 67 29.00 -3.27 -8.23
CA HIS A 67 29.01 -1.99 -8.97
C HIS A 67 27.69 -1.77 -9.71
N ASP A 68 27.34 -2.67 -10.64
CA ASP A 68 26.16 -2.55 -11.50
C ASP A 68 24.86 -2.50 -10.68
N LEU A 69 24.75 -3.37 -9.67
CA LEU A 69 23.57 -3.44 -8.81
C LEU A 69 23.41 -2.17 -7.95
N ALA A 70 24.51 -1.60 -7.45
CA ALA A 70 24.46 -0.36 -6.67
C ALA A 70 24.07 0.84 -7.53
N PHE A 71 24.56 0.92 -8.78
CA PHE A 71 24.17 1.98 -9.70
C PHE A 71 22.73 1.85 -10.19
N SER A 72 22.26 0.63 -10.48
CA SER A 72 20.83 0.41 -10.79
C SER A 72 19.93 0.90 -9.65
N LEU A 73 20.28 0.57 -8.40
CA LEU A 73 19.55 1.04 -7.22
C LEU A 73 19.58 2.56 -7.11
N ARG A 74 20.75 3.18 -7.28
CA ARG A 74 20.93 4.64 -7.27
C ARG A 74 20.02 5.30 -8.29
N ASP A 75 20.03 4.82 -9.51
CA ASP A 75 19.30 5.41 -10.62
C ASP A 75 17.79 5.31 -10.38
N GLY A 76 17.32 4.17 -9.85
CA GLY A 76 15.95 4.03 -9.35
C GLY A 76 15.60 5.12 -8.32
N VAL A 77 16.44 5.29 -7.29
CA VAL A 77 16.22 6.29 -6.24
C VAL A 77 16.24 7.73 -6.78
N VAL A 78 17.16 8.05 -7.70
CA VAL A 78 17.28 9.39 -8.33
C VAL A 78 16.04 9.73 -9.15
N THR A 79 15.29 8.74 -9.65
CA THR A 79 14.04 9.01 -10.38
C THR A 79 12.83 9.30 -9.47
N LEU A 80 12.88 8.95 -8.18
CA LEU A 80 11.75 9.11 -7.26
C LEU A 80 11.24 10.55 -7.10
N PRO A 81 12.08 11.60 -7.00
CA PRO A 81 11.60 12.97 -6.90
C PRO A 81 10.62 13.37 -8.01
N TYR A 82 10.85 12.91 -9.25
CA TYR A 82 9.99 13.19 -10.40
C TYR A 82 8.66 12.42 -10.37
N LYS A 83 8.60 11.32 -9.62
CA LYS A 83 7.42 10.44 -9.51
C LYS A 83 6.62 10.67 -8.23
N SER A 84 7.05 11.62 -7.39
CA SER A 84 6.52 11.86 -6.04
C SER A 84 5.80 13.21 -5.90
N GLY A 85 5.06 13.59 -6.95
CA GLY A 85 4.38 14.88 -7.05
C GLY A 85 3.48 15.20 -5.86
N ASP A 86 2.91 14.18 -5.24
CA ASP A 86 1.94 14.29 -4.15
C ASP A 86 2.55 14.39 -2.74
N LEU A 87 3.88 14.32 -2.61
CA LEU A 87 4.56 14.60 -1.34
C LEU A 87 4.45 16.09 -0.98
N THR A 88 4.39 16.38 0.33
CA THR A 88 4.50 17.76 0.82
C THR A 88 5.87 18.35 0.48
N ALA A 89 5.99 19.67 0.40
CA ALA A 89 7.26 20.34 0.11
C ALA A 89 8.38 19.92 1.08
N ALA A 90 8.07 19.81 2.38
CA ALA A 90 9.02 19.32 3.39
C ALA A 90 9.50 17.88 3.10
N LYS A 91 8.58 16.99 2.72
CA LYS A 91 8.93 15.60 2.37
C LYS A 91 9.71 15.51 1.06
N LYS A 92 9.44 16.38 0.07
CA LYS A 92 10.23 16.48 -1.16
C LYS A 92 11.66 16.94 -0.90
N ALA A 93 11.83 17.96 -0.05
CA ALA A 93 13.16 18.42 0.36
C ALA A 93 13.93 17.34 1.14
N ALA A 94 13.24 16.62 2.03
CA ALA A 94 13.82 15.47 2.72
C ALA A 94 14.21 14.36 1.74
N LEU A 95 13.37 14.06 0.74
CA LEU A 95 13.65 13.08 -0.30
C LEU A 95 14.92 13.44 -1.08
N GLN A 96 15.06 14.69 -1.52
CA GLN A 96 16.27 15.15 -2.21
C GLN A 96 17.54 14.97 -1.38
N LYS A 97 17.49 15.28 -0.07
CA LYS A 97 18.62 15.06 0.84
C LYS A 97 18.99 13.58 0.94
N GLN A 98 18.00 12.69 1.04
CA GLN A 98 18.25 11.24 1.10
C GLN A 98 18.78 10.69 -0.23
N VAL A 99 18.33 11.22 -1.38
CA VAL A 99 18.87 10.86 -2.70
C VAL A 99 20.37 11.20 -2.78
N ALA A 100 20.77 12.38 -2.31
CA ALA A 100 22.18 12.77 -2.28
C ALA A 100 23.01 11.86 -1.35
N LEU A 101 22.51 11.59 -0.14
CA LEU A 101 23.18 10.68 0.80
C LEU A 101 23.30 9.25 0.24
N LEU A 102 22.31 8.79 -0.50
CA LEU A 102 22.34 7.47 -1.12
C LEU A 102 23.41 7.40 -2.21
N ALA A 103 23.57 8.45 -3.02
CA ALA A 103 24.64 8.52 -4.01
C ALA A 103 26.02 8.40 -3.34
N GLU A 104 26.26 9.12 -2.24
CA GLU A 104 27.51 8.98 -1.46
C GLU A 104 27.72 7.55 -0.93
N CYS A 105 26.65 6.89 -0.47
CA CYS A 105 26.74 5.50 -0.02
C CYS A 105 27.10 4.54 -1.16
N VAL A 106 26.56 4.77 -2.36
CA VAL A 106 26.84 3.98 -3.57
C VAL A 106 28.30 4.16 -4.00
N GLU A 107 28.83 5.38 -3.98
CA GLU A 107 30.26 5.61 -4.28
C GLU A 107 31.17 4.90 -3.27
N GLN A 108 30.86 4.94 -1.98
CA GLN A 108 31.64 4.21 -0.96
C GLN A 108 31.57 2.69 -1.16
N LEU A 109 30.40 2.19 -1.57
CA LEU A 109 30.19 0.78 -1.86
C LEU A 109 31.02 0.35 -3.06
N HIS A 110 30.99 1.12 -4.16
CA HIS A 110 31.81 0.91 -5.34
C HIS A 110 33.32 0.91 -5.01
N VAL A 111 33.82 1.97 -4.35
CA VAL A 111 35.26 2.07 -3.99
C VAL A 111 35.71 0.89 -3.12
N SER A 112 34.89 0.48 -2.15
CA SER A 112 35.24 -0.65 -1.28
C SER A 112 35.19 -2.01 -2.02
N ALA A 113 34.25 -2.19 -2.94
CA ALA A 113 34.13 -3.41 -3.75
C ALA A 113 35.30 -3.56 -4.72
N ASP A 114 35.70 -2.48 -5.39
CA ASP A 114 36.88 -2.43 -6.26
C ASP A 114 38.18 -2.75 -5.51
N ALA A 115 38.29 -2.25 -4.27
CA ALA A 115 39.39 -2.56 -3.35
C ALA A 115 39.31 -3.98 -2.76
N LYS A 116 38.27 -4.75 -3.06
CA LYS A 116 37.97 -6.09 -2.50
C LYS A 116 37.86 -6.11 -0.97
N ASP A 117 37.55 -4.97 -0.35
CA ASP A 117 37.44 -4.80 1.10
C ASP A 117 36.03 -5.17 1.58
N SER A 118 35.82 -6.47 1.82
CA SER A 118 34.50 -7.01 2.18
C SER A 118 33.90 -6.38 3.44
N LEU A 119 34.72 -6.01 4.44
CA LEU A 119 34.24 -5.38 5.67
C LEU A 119 33.71 -3.97 5.38
N LYS A 120 34.45 -3.17 4.60
CA LYS A 120 33.97 -1.84 4.19
C LYS A 120 32.78 -1.92 3.27
N THR A 121 32.71 -2.90 2.36
CA THR A 121 31.54 -3.10 1.49
C THR A 121 30.29 -3.42 2.30
N VAL A 122 30.38 -4.30 3.30
CA VAL A 122 29.26 -4.60 4.21
C VAL A 122 28.84 -3.35 5.01
N ALA A 123 29.80 -2.58 5.53
CA ALA A 123 29.51 -1.36 6.27
C ALA A 123 28.85 -0.27 5.40
N ALA A 124 29.31 -0.10 4.15
CA ALA A 124 28.71 0.81 3.19
C ALA A 124 27.29 0.36 2.81
N PHE A 125 27.08 -0.94 2.60
CA PHE A 125 25.76 -1.49 2.30
C PHE A 125 24.75 -1.28 3.44
N ALA A 126 25.19 -1.41 4.69
CA ALA A 126 24.36 -1.12 5.86
C ALA A 126 23.93 0.36 5.91
N ARG A 127 24.81 1.30 5.53
CA ARG A 127 24.45 2.73 5.41
C ARG A 127 23.45 2.96 4.28
N LEU A 128 23.72 2.39 3.10
CA LEU A 128 22.82 2.45 1.95
C LEU A 128 21.41 1.95 2.31
N THR A 129 21.31 0.80 2.98
CA THR A 129 20.03 0.20 3.39
C THR A 129 19.25 1.13 4.32
N LYS A 130 19.91 1.72 5.33
CA LYS A 130 19.28 2.71 6.23
C LYS A 130 18.76 3.93 5.47
N THR A 131 19.50 4.40 4.46
CA THR A 131 19.07 5.52 3.62
C THR A 131 17.84 5.16 2.79
N VAL A 132 17.80 3.96 2.19
CA VAL A 132 16.60 3.47 1.49
C VAL A 132 15.41 3.39 2.45
N ASP A 133 15.59 2.85 3.66
CA ASP A 133 14.49 2.77 4.65
C ASP A 133 14.00 4.17 5.07
N ALA A 134 14.91 5.13 5.24
CA ALA A 134 14.55 6.53 5.53
C ALA A 134 13.75 7.18 4.39
N ILE A 135 14.05 6.85 3.13
CA ILE A 135 13.26 7.30 1.97
C ILE A 135 11.84 6.72 2.04
N ALA A 136 11.69 5.43 2.36
CA ALA A 136 10.38 4.79 2.43
C ALA A 136 9.43 5.49 3.41
N VAL A 137 9.94 5.92 4.57
CA VAL A 137 9.21 6.63 5.62
C VAL A 137 8.65 7.99 5.16
N LEU A 138 9.21 8.59 4.12
CA LEU A 138 8.70 9.84 3.57
C LEU A 138 7.33 9.67 2.92
N TYR A 139 7.00 8.47 2.45
CA TYR A 139 5.75 8.21 1.76
C TYR A 139 4.64 7.84 2.75
N PRO A 140 3.37 8.14 2.43
CA PRO A 140 2.25 7.66 3.22
C PRO A 140 2.23 6.12 3.30
N ALA A 141 1.60 5.58 4.33
CA ALA A 141 1.39 4.15 4.43
C ALA A 141 0.72 3.60 3.16
N ASN A 142 1.20 2.45 2.68
CA ASN A 142 0.73 1.76 1.47
C ASN A 142 0.97 2.49 0.14
N ALA A 143 1.74 3.59 0.12
CA ALA A 143 2.13 4.26 -1.12
C ALA A 143 3.20 3.50 -1.91
N LEU A 144 4.11 2.80 -1.21
CA LEU A 144 5.23 2.08 -1.83
C LEU A 144 5.13 0.57 -1.55
N PRO A 145 5.44 -0.30 -2.53
CA PRO A 145 5.54 -1.74 -2.30
C PRO A 145 6.75 -2.04 -1.40
N SER A 146 6.67 -3.10 -0.60
CA SER A 146 7.71 -3.37 0.42
C SER A 146 8.77 -4.36 -0.03
N GLY A 147 8.52 -5.15 -1.08
CA GLY A 147 9.37 -6.21 -1.67
C GLY A 147 9.86 -7.31 -0.72
N GLU A 148 9.80 -7.12 0.59
CA GLU A 148 9.72 -8.11 1.65
C GLU A 148 8.27 -8.19 2.16
N VAL A 149 7.90 -9.30 2.80
CA VAL A 149 6.58 -9.46 3.43
C VAL A 149 6.42 -8.39 4.50
N ARG A 150 5.80 -7.24 4.16
CA ARG A 150 5.54 -6.19 5.15
C ARG A 150 4.61 -6.73 6.24
N PRO A 151 4.95 -6.52 7.52
CA PRO A 151 4.02 -6.81 8.62
C PRO A 151 2.69 -6.09 8.38
N LEU A 152 1.58 -6.81 8.54
CA LEU A 152 0.25 -6.23 8.33
C LEU A 152 0.03 -5.06 9.29
N SER A 153 -0.34 -3.89 8.74
CA SER A 153 -0.79 -2.76 9.56
C SER A 153 -2.09 -3.10 10.27
N ALA A 154 -2.48 -2.33 11.29
CA ALA A 154 -3.81 -2.47 11.89
C ALA A 154 -4.93 -2.32 10.84
N ALA A 155 -4.77 -1.42 9.87
CA ALA A 155 -5.74 -1.22 8.79
C ALA A 155 -5.80 -2.44 7.85
N ASP A 156 -4.67 -3.08 7.53
CA ASP A 156 -4.63 -4.30 6.73
C ASP A 156 -5.31 -5.46 7.47
N LYS A 157 -5.02 -5.61 8.77
CA LYS A 157 -5.67 -6.63 9.60
C LYS A 157 -7.19 -6.40 9.64
N ALA A 158 -7.62 -5.15 9.82
CA ALA A 158 -9.05 -4.81 9.79
C ALA A 158 -9.67 -5.06 8.40
N LEU A 159 -8.95 -4.81 7.31
CA LEU A 159 -9.46 -5.01 5.97
C LEU A 159 -9.54 -6.49 5.58
N PHE A 160 -8.51 -7.29 5.87
CA PHE A 160 -8.39 -8.65 5.33
C PHE A 160 -8.69 -9.75 6.34
N LEU A 161 -8.57 -9.48 7.65
CA LEU A 161 -8.68 -10.49 8.70
C LEU A 161 -9.92 -10.32 9.60
N ILE A 162 -10.71 -9.28 9.39
CA ILE A 162 -12.00 -9.07 10.05
C ILE A 162 -13.10 -9.12 8.98
N PRO A 163 -14.21 -9.87 9.16
CA PRO A 163 -15.33 -9.87 8.20
C PRO A 163 -16.00 -8.50 8.05
N GLY A 164 -16.76 -8.30 6.96
CA GLY A 164 -17.63 -7.13 6.77
C GLY A 164 -18.33 -7.14 5.40
N GLY A 165 -19.53 -6.56 5.32
CA GLY A 165 -20.34 -6.57 4.09
C GLY A 165 -20.50 -7.99 3.54
N VAL A 166 -20.13 -8.21 2.26
CA VAL A 166 -20.15 -9.56 1.63
C VAL A 166 -18.81 -10.31 1.74
N TYR A 167 -17.81 -9.76 2.44
CA TYR A 167 -16.54 -10.45 2.72
C TYR A 167 -16.61 -11.15 4.08
N THR A 168 -16.72 -12.48 4.04
CA THR A 168 -17.09 -13.32 5.18
C THR A 168 -15.88 -13.97 5.86
N LYS A 169 -16.10 -14.57 7.05
CA LYS A 169 -15.07 -15.38 7.72
C LYS A 169 -14.63 -16.59 6.88
N ALA A 170 -15.54 -17.16 6.09
CA ALA A 170 -15.23 -18.26 5.18
C ALA A 170 -14.27 -17.80 4.07
N ASP A 171 -14.49 -16.61 3.51
CA ASP A 171 -13.59 -16.02 2.51
C ASP A 171 -12.19 -15.79 3.09
N ILE A 172 -12.09 -15.22 4.30
CA ILE A 172 -10.81 -15.01 4.99
C ILE A 172 -10.04 -16.32 5.16
N LYS A 173 -10.73 -17.38 5.60
CA LYS A 173 -10.14 -18.71 5.76
C LYS A 173 -9.71 -19.28 4.40
N ALA A 174 -10.55 -19.18 3.38
CA ALA A 174 -10.25 -19.66 2.02
C ALA A 174 -9.06 -18.91 1.39
N ASN A 175 -8.87 -17.64 1.76
CA ASN A 175 -7.71 -16.86 1.35
C ASN A 175 -6.43 -17.18 2.14
N GLY A 176 -6.51 -18.02 3.19
CA GLY A 176 -5.37 -18.44 3.99
C GLY A 176 -5.11 -17.59 5.25
N ASN A 177 -6.11 -16.86 5.76
CA ASN A 177 -5.97 -15.95 6.90
C ASN A 177 -4.83 -14.93 6.73
N THR A 178 -4.69 -14.40 5.52
CA THR A 178 -3.58 -13.54 5.11
C THR A 178 -4.09 -12.28 4.40
N SER A 179 -3.17 -11.42 4.00
CA SER A 179 -3.46 -10.29 3.09
C SER A 179 -2.89 -10.57 1.71
N PRO A 180 -3.38 -9.90 0.65
CA PRO A 180 -2.81 -10.02 -0.68
C PRO A 180 -1.34 -9.56 -0.73
N TYR A 181 -0.92 -8.61 0.12
CA TYR A 181 0.46 -8.15 0.19
C TYR A 181 1.44 -9.18 0.76
N VAL A 182 0.94 -10.09 1.60
CA VAL A 182 1.71 -11.22 2.13
C VAL A 182 1.66 -12.39 1.16
N LYS A 183 0.46 -12.75 0.69
CA LYS A 183 0.25 -13.90 -0.21
C LYS A 183 0.98 -13.76 -1.55
N PHE A 184 1.04 -12.54 -2.07
CA PHE A 184 1.65 -12.21 -3.36
C PHE A 184 2.83 -11.25 -3.19
N ALA A 185 3.61 -11.43 -2.12
CA ALA A 185 4.79 -10.61 -1.86
C ALA A 185 5.77 -10.68 -3.02
N GLY A 186 6.29 -9.52 -3.45
CA GLY A 186 7.22 -9.41 -4.59
C GLY A 186 6.57 -9.58 -5.96
N TYR A 187 5.24 -9.69 -6.04
CA TYR A 187 4.55 -9.77 -7.33
C TYR A 187 4.69 -8.46 -8.13
N ILE A 188 5.07 -8.60 -9.40
CA ILE A 188 5.24 -7.48 -10.34
C ILE A 188 4.04 -7.49 -11.30
N PRO A 189 3.17 -6.46 -11.25
CA PRO A 189 1.99 -6.41 -12.10
C PRO A 189 2.34 -6.02 -13.54
N SER A 190 1.73 -6.73 -14.51
CA SER A 190 1.87 -6.41 -15.94
C SER A 190 1.01 -5.21 -16.38
N HIS A 191 -0.17 -5.02 -15.75
CA HIS A 191 -1.16 -3.99 -16.11
C HIS A 191 -1.46 -3.88 -17.62
N ASP A 192 -1.50 -5.01 -18.33
CA ASP A 192 -1.82 -5.04 -19.76
C ASP A 192 -3.27 -4.56 -20.01
N ALA A 193 -3.41 -3.43 -20.69
CA ALA A 193 -4.70 -2.85 -21.06
C ALA A 193 -5.30 -3.45 -22.34
N LEU A 194 -4.55 -4.27 -23.08
CA LEU A 194 -4.95 -4.87 -24.37
C LEU A 194 -5.77 -6.15 -24.17
N VAL A 195 -6.89 -6.03 -23.45
CA VAL A 195 -7.85 -7.12 -23.23
C VAL A 195 -8.86 -7.16 -24.37
N LYS A 196 -9.06 -8.33 -24.98
CA LYS A 196 -10.03 -8.51 -26.08
C LYS A 196 -11.46 -8.58 -25.53
N SER A 197 -12.44 -8.20 -26.36
CA SER A 197 -13.87 -8.37 -26.03
C SER A 197 -14.16 -9.82 -25.61
N GLY A 198 -14.95 -9.97 -24.55
CA GLY A 198 -15.30 -11.25 -23.92
C GLY A 198 -14.24 -11.83 -22.96
N GLU A 199 -12.99 -11.35 -22.97
CA GLU A 199 -11.96 -11.85 -22.05
C GLU A 199 -12.18 -11.34 -20.61
N PRO A 200 -11.75 -12.11 -19.58
CA PRO A 200 -11.80 -11.66 -18.19
C PRO A 200 -11.00 -10.38 -17.97
N VAL A 201 -11.53 -9.47 -17.14
CA VAL A 201 -10.85 -8.24 -16.72
C VAL A 201 -10.71 -8.18 -15.20
N CYS A 202 -9.69 -7.47 -14.73
CA CYS A 202 -9.58 -7.11 -13.32
C CYS A 202 -10.81 -6.30 -12.89
N PRO A 203 -11.52 -6.68 -11.80
CA PRO A 203 -12.74 -5.99 -11.35
C PRO A 203 -12.57 -4.53 -10.93
N ILE A 204 -11.33 -4.04 -10.81
CA ILE A 204 -10.99 -2.69 -10.36
C ILE A 204 -10.42 -1.85 -11.52
N SER A 205 -9.39 -2.35 -12.21
CA SER A 205 -8.67 -1.59 -13.24
C SER A 205 -9.15 -1.84 -14.67
N GLU A 206 -9.98 -2.86 -14.89
CA GLU A 206 -10.40 -3.34 -16.21
C GLU A 206 -9.24 -3.79 -17.14
N THR A 207 -8.04 -4.00 -16.57
CA THR A 207 -6.88 -4.56 -17.28
C THR A 207 -6.87 -6.09 -17.22
N ARG A 208 -5.99 -6.73 -18.00
CA ARG A 208 -5.79 -8.19 -17.99
C ARG A 208 -5.46 -8.65 -16.56
N PRO A 209 -6.24 -9.56 -15.96
CA PRO A 209 -5.91 -10.12 -14.66
C PRO A 209 -4.84 -11.20 -14.80
N ASP A 210 -4.12 -11.49 -13.72
CA ASP A 210 -3.27 -12.68 -13.64
C ASP A 210 -4.08 -13.83 -13.02
N PRO A 211 -4.20 -14.99 -13.69
CA PRO A 211 -4.86 -16.18 -13.14
C PRO A 211 -4.25 -16.69 -11.83
N ALA A 212 -3.01 -16.33 -11.49
CA ALA A 212 -2.40 -16.65 -10.21
C ALA A 212 -2.90 -15.74 -9.07
N LEU A 213 -3.33 -14.50 -9.37
CA LEU A 213 -3.80 -13.53 -8.39
C LEU A 213 -5.28 -13.71 -8.07
N ARG A 214 -5.56 -14.84 -7.42
CA ARG A 214 -6.92 -15.25 -7.02
C ARG A 214 -7.25 -14.85 -5.59
N TRP A 215 -8.44 -14.32 -5.39
CA TRP A 215 -8.99 -13.97 -4.08
C TRP A 215 -10.46 -14.33 -3.96
N MET A 216 -10.84 -14.88 -2.80
CA MET A 216 -12.20 -15.28 -2.46
C MET A 216 -12.98 -14.10 -1.87
N VAL A 217 -14.17 -13.85 -2.38
CA VAL A 217 -15.16 -12.91 -1.83
C VAL A 217 -16.56 -13.49 -2.05
N ARG A 218 -17.41 -13.52 -1.01
CA ARG A 218 -18.78 -14.07 -1.09
C ARG A 218 -18.80 -15.51 -1.62
N GLY A 219 -17.82 -16.32 -1.23
CA GLY A 219 -17.67 -17.72 -1.67
C GLY A 219 -17.32 -17.89 -3.15
N LYS A 220 -16.98 -16.81 -3.86
CA LYS A 220 -16.60 -16.85 -5.27
C LYS A 220 -15.15 -16.41 -5.44
N GLU A 221 -14.47 -17.04 -6.40
CA GLU A 221 -13.11 -16.72 -6.77
C GLU A 221 -13.10 -15.57 -7.79
N TYR A 222 -12.24 -14.58 -7.57
CA TYR A 222 -12.01 -13.46 -8.47
C TYR A 222 -10.51 -13.39 -8.80
N THR A 223 -10.18 -13.01 -10.03
CA THR A 223 -8.80 -12.79 -10.50
C THR A 223 -8.49 -11.31 -10.64
N PHE A 224 -7.28 -10.89 -10.27
CA PHE A 224 -6.87 -9.48 -10.25
C PHE A 224 -5.56 -9.29 -10.98
N CYS A 225 -5.29 -8.06 -11.44
CA CYS A 225 -4.01 -7.73 -12.07
C CYS A 225 -2.89 -7.47 -11.04
N CYS A 226 -3.23 -7.12 -9.80
CA CYS A 226 -2.27 -6.77 -8.75
C CYS A 226 -2.86 -6.85 -7.32
N PRO A 227 -2.02 -6.98 -6.27
CA PRO A 227 -2.47 -6.98 -4.86
C PRO A 227 -3.26 -5.73 -4.42
N PRO A 228 -2.91 -4.50 -4.86
CA PRO A 228 -3.73 -3.31 -4.57
C PRO A 228 -5.19 -3.42 -5.08
N CYS A 229 -5.42 -4.02 -6.25
CA CYS A 229 -6.78 -4.23 -6.75
C CYS A 229 -7.58 -5.18 -5.85
N ILE A 230 -6.95 -6.21 -5.26
CA ILE A 230 -7.60 -7.05 -4.25
C ILE A 230 -8.03 -6.21 -3.05
N ALA A 231 -7.16 -5.32 -2.57
CA ALA A 231 -7.45 -4.45 -1.44
C ALA A 231 -8.66 -3.54 -1.69
N GLU A 232 -8.69 -2.88 -2.85
CA GLU A 232 -9.80 -2.01 -3.23
C GLU A 232 -11.10 -2.81 -3.39
N PHE A 233 -11.03 -4.00 -4.00
CA PHE A 233 -12.19 -4.86 -4.17
C PHE A 233 -12.76 -5.38 -2.85
N VAL A 234 -11.92 -5.81 -1.90
CA VAL A 234 -12.35 -6.20 -0.55
C VAL A 234 -12.95 -4.99 0.18
N GLN A 235 -12.37 -3.80 0.03
CA GLN A 235 -12.94 -2.59 0.63
C GLN A 235 -14.33 -2.28 0.06
N LYS A 236 -14.50 -2.40 -1.27
CA LYS A 236 -15.79 -2.25 -1.95
C LYS A 236 -16.79 -3.32 -1.48
N ALA A 237 -16.38 -4.57 -1.34
CA ALA A 237 -17.21 -5.66 -0.85
C ALA A 237 -17.72 -5.42 0.58
N LYS A 238 -16.92 -4.74 1.41
CA LYS A 238 -17.33 -4.35 2.77
C LYS A 238 -18.26 -3.15 2.80
N LYS A 239 -17.94 -2.09 2.04
CA LYS A 239 -18.62 -0.79 2.13
C LYS A 239 -19.85 -0.70 1.24
N THR A 240 -19.81 -1.31 0.05
CA THR A 240 -20.86 -1.24 -0.98
C THR A 240 -21.14 -2.63 -1.56
N PRO A 241 -21.64 -3.57 -0.73
CA PRO A 241 -21.77 -4.98 -1.10
C PRO A 241 -22.61 -5.24 -2.36
N GLY A 242 -23.64 -4.43 -2.62
CA GLY A 242 -24.46 -4.52 -3.84
C GLY A 242 -23.72 -4.21 -5.14
N ALA A 243 -22.54 -3.57 -5.07
CA ALA A 243 -21.73 -3.26 -6.23
C ALA A 243 -20.80 -4.41 -6.66
N ILE A 244 -20.76 -5.51 -5.89
CA ILE A 244 -19.99 -6.71 -6.21
C ILE A 244 -20.83 -7.64 -7.10
N LYS A 245 -20.44 -7.70 -8.37
CA LYS A 245 -21.06 -8.58 -9.38
C LYS A 245 -20.48 -10.00 -9.28
N SER A 246 -21.05 -10.95 -10.00
CA SER A 246 -20.44 -12.28 -10.12
C SER A 246 -19.14 -12.21 -10.95
N PRO A 247 -18.20 -13.15 -10.77
CA PRO A 247 -16.94 -13.16 -11.53
C PRO A 247 -17.14 -13.08 -13.04
N GLU A 248 -18.16 -13.73 -13.56
CA GLU A 248 -18.46 -13.81 -15.00
C GLU A 248 -18.88 -12.46 -15.60
N ALA A 249 -19.35 -11.52 -14.77
CA ALA A 249 -19.73 -10.18 -15.18
C ALA A 249 -18.53 -9.23 -15.35
N TYR A 250 -17.33 -9.63 -14.94
CA TYR A 250 -16.09 -8.87 -15.12
C TYR A 250 -15.38 -9.35 -16.38
N ARG A 251 -15.98 -9.02 -17.52
CA ARG A 251 -15.43 -9.27 -18.86
C ARG A 251 -15.39 -7.98 -19.66
N LYS A 252 -14.43 -7.87 -20.57
CA LYS A 252 -14.41 -6.77 -21.53
C LYS A 252 -15.68 -6.87 -22.40
N PRO A 253 -16.44 -5.78 -22.58
CA PRO A 253 -17.58 -5.77 -23.50
C PRO A 253 -17.15 -6.06 -24.93
#